data_AF-A0A9X0DJA9-F1
#
_entry.id   AF-A0A9X0DJA9-F1
#
_cell.length_a   1.000
_cell.length_b   1.000
_cell.length_c   1.000
_cell.angle_alpha   90.00
_cell.angle_beta   90.00
_cell.angle_gamma   90.00
#
_symmetry.space_group_name_H-M   'P 1'
#
loop_
_entity.id
_entity.type
_entity.pdbx_description
1 polymer ?
#
loop_
_entity_poly.entity_id
_entity_poly.type
_entity_poly.pdbx_seq_one_letter_code
_entity_poly.pdbx_strand_id
1 'polypeptide(L)'
;MYLNQVVERFEIADNISLNTEVRSLKWKEQEQEWEIEICHLSPETKLKHSPGLQIIRAKIVVSGAGILTNPNDWPEGVSGRDTFEGEVLHSAEWPQNINLEEKDVVLVGSGCTAAQIAPAILQTKLKSLTHIIRSPPWFVPRIEEPGGKEGYAKFAPKIYGSVPFLGFVVRMMICWMSELLWYTTFTRKNLKLRQISEKASLDHMRKLAPEKYHSMLTPQYSLGCKRRVFDNDWLQSMSDPRYTLTTQPWLSVEGSTVTVGSSDANSDLSALPCSYAVDVLILATGFKASQFLHPLSITGRQGASLHRVWEKRGGPQAYMGTSIDQFPNFFMIMGPNTFVGHTSVIMSIENNIQYILKVIAPIITGNVTSLEPKPEAVIKWAQDIRKDMQETVYETCQSWYNDSGAWNSVIYPRSQFDFYLRCKYPKFGDWNQNLSLQGQRRRTGRRVLYISVIMALIGTICYGVWVWSDRSLEILVDEGLWLRRTVVKTRNATVMMIQKARQLLL
;
A
#
# COMPACT_ATOMS: atom_id res chain seq x y z
N MET A 1 -22.63 -3.46 0.12
CA MET A 1 -23.42 -3.73 -1.10
C MET A 1 -22.56 -4.07 -2.32
N TYR A 2 -21.68 -3.20 -2.83
CA TYR A 2 -20.84 -3.51 -4.00
C TYR A 2 -19.96 -4.77 -3.84
N LEU A 3 -19.21 -4.91 -2.73
CA LEU A 3 -18.34 -6.08 -2.52
C LEU A 3 -19.13 -7.40 -2.41
N ASN A 4 -20.33 -7.38 -1.83
CA ASN A 4 -21.20 -8.57 -1.78
C ASN A 4 -21.62 -8.99 -3.20
N GLN A 5 -21.99 -8.03 -4.05
CA GLN A 5 -22.29 -8.30 -5.47
C GLN A 5 -21.09 -8.86 -6.22
N VAL A 6 -19.87 -8.43 -5.89
CA VAL A 6 -18.64 -9.01 -6.46
C VAL A 6 -18.47 -10.46 -6.02
N VAL A 7 -18.69 -10.76 -4.73
CA VAL A 7 -18.63 -12.15 -4.22
C VAL A 7 -19.67 -13.04 -4.92
N GLU A 8 -20.90 -12.56 -5.05
CA GLU A 8 -21.99 -13.27 -5.74
C GLU A 8 -21.67 -13.48 -7.22
N ARG A 9 -21.26 -12.42 -7.92
CA ARG A 9 -20.98 -12.48 -9.37
C ARG A 9 -19.85 -13.45 -9.73
N PHE A 10 -18.85 -13.59 -8.85
CA PHE A 10 -17.71 -14.48 -9.08
C PHE A 10 -17.81 -15.81 -8.33
N GLU A 11 -18.95 -16.07 -7.65
CA GLU A 11 -19.24 -17.34 -6.97
C GLU A 11 -18.13 -17.77 -5.99
N ILE A 12 -17.53 -16.80 -5.29
CA ILE A 12 -16.40 -17.08 -4.38
C ILE A 12 -16.81 -17.23 -2.91
N ALA A 13 -18.11 -17.20 -2.61
CA ALA A 13 -18.62 -17.28 -1.25
C ALA A 13 -18.14 -18.55 -0.52
N ASP A 14 -18.16 -19.70 -1.20
CA ASP A 14 -17.75 -20.99 -0.63
C ASP A 14 -16.24 -21.08 -0.34
N ASN A 15 -15.45 -20.13 -0.86
CA ASN A 15 -14.01 -20.03 -0.59
C ASN A 15 -13.68 -19.06 0.55
N ILE A 16 -14.68 -18.49 1.22
CA ILE A 16 -14.50 -17.49 2.29
C ILE A 16 -15.01 -18.07 3.61
N SER A 17 -14.10 -18.27 4.57
CA SER A 17 -14.46 -18.60 5.95
C SER A 17 -14.56 -17.32 6.78
N LEU A 18 -15.79 -16.88 7.06
CA LEU A 18 -16.06 -15.78 7.99
C LEU A 18 -15.93 -16.24 9.44
N ASN A 19 -15.94 -15.30 10.40
CA ASN A 19 -15.81 -15.61 11.83
C ASN A 19 -14.62 -16.51 12.14
N THR A 20 -13.53 -16.39 11.38
CA THR A 20 -12.34 -17.23 11.49
C THR A 20 -11.13 -16.31 11.56
N GLU A 21 -10.35 -16.41 12.63
CA GLU A 21 -9.13 -15.63 12.82
C GLU A 21 -7.90 -16.51 12.59
N VAL A 22 -6.96 -16.04 11.78
CA VAL A 22 -5.64 -16.68 11.64
C VAL A 22 -4.75 -16.20 12.78
N ARG A 23 -4.24 -17.13 13.61
CA ARG A 23 -3.40 -16.84 14.78
C ARG A 23 -1.92 -16.92 14.47
N SER A 24 -1.51 -17.96 13.72
CA SER A 24 -0.10 -18.20 13.43
C SER A 24 0.13 -18.81 12.05
N LEU A 25 1.28 -18.48 11.47
CA LEU A 25 1.81 -19.06 10.23
C LEU A 25 3.22 -19.60 10.52
N LYS A 26 3.47 -20.87 10.20
CA LYS A 26 4.79 -21.49 10.39
C LYS A 26 5.24 -22.21 9.12
N TRP A 27 6.38 -21.79 8.60
CA TRP A 27 7.00 -22.45 7.44
C TRP A 27 7.55 -23.83 7.82
N LYS A 28 7.20 -24.83 7.02
CA LYS A 28 7.63 -26.22 7.16
C LYS A 28 8.65 -26.53 6.07
N GLU A 29 9.92 -26.58 6.47
CA GLU A 29 11.04 -26.67 5.54
C GLU A 29 11.07 -27.98 4.74
N GLN A 30 10.70 -29.10 5.33
CA GLN A 30 10.74 -30.39 4.63
C GLN A 30 9.60 -30.49 3.60
N GLU A 31 8.43 -30.00 3.96
CA GLU A 31 7.21 -30.06 3.14
C GLU A 31 7.12 -28.92 2.12
N GLN A 32 7.88 -27.83 2.31
CA GLN A 32 7.80 -26.60 1.53
C GLN A 32 6.38 -26.00 1.55
N GLU A 33 5.75 -26.02 2.73
CA GLU A 33 4.38 -25.55 2.96
C GLU A 33 4.29 -24.70 4.23
N TRP A 34 3.23 -23.90 4.33
CA TRP A 34 2.83 -23.18 5.52
C TRP A 34 1.84 -24.00 6.33
N GLU A 35 2.15 -24.20 7.61
CA GLU A 35 1.22 -24.63 8.64
C GLU A 35 0.52 -23.38 9.19
N ILE A 36 -0.80 -23.40 9.21
CA ILE A 36 -1.64 -22.23 9.52
C ILE A 36 -2.57 -22.61 10.66
N GLU A 37 -2.50 -21.85 11.74
CA GLU A 37 -3.35 -22.00 12.91
C GLU A 37 -4.53 -21.03 12.81
N ILE A 38 -5.75 -21.57 12.79
CA ILE A 38 -6.99 -20.81 12.73
C ILE A 38 -7.84 -21.06 13.96
N CYS A 39 -8.62 -20.04 14.34
CA CYS A 39 -9.55 -20.07 15.45
C CYS A 39 -10.92 -19.59 14.97
N HIS A 40 -11.96 -20.37 15.24
CA HIS A 40 -13.35 -19.95 15.00
C HIS A 40 -13.81 -19.01 16.11
N LEU A 41 -14.47 -17.92 15.71
CA LEU A 41 -14.98 -16.87 16.58
C LEU A 41 -16.48 -17.11 16.82
N SER A 42 -16.93 -17.04 18.08
CA SER A 42 -18.35 -17.05 18.41
C SER A 42 -18.95 -15.66 18.17
N PRO A 43 -20.10 -15.54 17.48
CA PRO A 43 -20.79 -14.27 17.28
C PRO A 43 -21.25 -13.59 18.59
N GLU A 44 -21.51 -14.37 19.65
CA GLU A 44 -22.23 -13.92 20.85
C GLU A 44 -21.33 -13.50 22.00
N THR A 45 -20.05 -13.89 21.97
CA THR A 45 -19.11 -13.56 23.03
C THR A 45 -17.90 -12.86 22.43
N LYS A 46 -17.74 -11.57 22.73
CA LYS A 46 -16.44 -10.87 22.64
C LYS A 46 -15.35 -11.51 23.56
N LEU A 47 -15.60 -12.69 24.13
CA LEU A 47 -14.67 -13.46 24.94
C LEU A 47 -13.74 -14.29 24.04
N LYS A 48 -12.45 -14.12 24.27
CA LYS A 48 -11.32 -14.85 23.66
C LYS A 48 -11.19 -16.30 24.17
N HIS A 49 -12.29 -17.02 24.40
CA HIS A 49 -12.25 -18.43 24.77
C HIS A 49 -12.87 -19.28 23.66
N SER A 50 -11.96 -19.90 22.90
CA SER A 50 -12.21 -20.66 21.68
C SER A 50 -12.89 -22.01 21.92
N PRO A 51 -13.88 -22.40 21.11
CA PRO A 51 -14.09 -23.79 20.76
C PRO A 51 -13.37 -24.07 19.42
N GLY A 52 -12.22 -24.73 19.49
CA GLY A 52 -11.58 -25.38 18.33
C GLY A 52 -10.44 -24.59 17.66
N LEU A 53 -9.21 -24.81 18.13
CA LEU A 53 -8.01 -24.50 17.36
C LEU A 53 -7.90 -25.52 16.22
N GLN A 54 -7.77 -25.05 14.98
CA GLN A 54 -7.61 -25.91 13.81
C GLN A 54 -6.32 -25.59 13.07
N ILE A 55 -5.65 -26.63 12.58
CA ILE A 55 -4.46 -26.49 11.73
C ILE A 55 -4.85 -26.82 10.29
N ILE A 56 -4.52 -25.92 9.37
CA ILE A 56 -4.60 -26.15 7.93
C ILE A 56 -3.22 -25.98 7.29
N ARG A 57 -3.05 -26.46 6.05
CA ARG A 57 -1.79 -26.35 5.30
C ARG A 57 -2.00 -25.66 3.97
N ALA A 58 -1.04 -24.84 3.56
CA ALA A 58 -1.05 -24.18 2.24
C ALA A 58 0.35 -24.07 1.66
N LYS A 59 0.48 -24.27 0.35
CA LYS A 59 1.75 -24.07 -0.37
C LYS A 59 2.13 -22.60 -0.49
N ILE A 60 1.13 -21.73 -0.60
CA ILE A 60 1.27 -20.28 -0.79
C ILE A 60 0.34 -19.59 0.20
N VAL A 61 0.83 -18.55 0.87
CA VAL A 61 0.01 -17.67 1.71
C VAL A 61 0.09 -16.26 1.16
N VAL A 62 -1.06 -15.65 0.90
CA VAL A 62 -1.17 -14.24 0.48
C VAL A 62 -2.00 -13.51 1.53
N SER A 63 -1.36 -12.65 2.31
CA SER A 63 -2.05 -11.83 3.31
C SER A 63 -2.74 -10.65 2.65
N GLY A 64 -4.06 -10.58 2.82
CA GLY A 64 -4.91 -9.42 2.48
C GLY A 64 -5.39 -8.67 3.72
N ALA A 65 -4.66 -8.74 4.84
CA ALA A 65 -5.11 -8.24 6.15
C ALA A 65 -5.28 -6.71 6.22
N GLY A 66 -4.76 -5.95 5.25
CA GLY A 66 -4.82 -4.50 5.23
C GLY A 66 -3.96 -3.84 6.32
N ILE A 67 -3.98 -2.50 6.34
CA ILE A 67 -3.15 -1.69 7.27
C ILE A 67 -3.99 -0.75 8.17
N LEU A 68 -5.28 -0.57 7.87
CA LEU A 68 -6.19 0.29 8.65
C LEU A 68 -7.27 -0.57 9.32
N THR A 69 -6.82 -1.53 10.13
CA THR A 69 -7.68 -2.53 10.78
C THR A 69 -7.66 -2.43 12.29
N ASN A 70 -6.48 -2.21 12.89
CA ASN A 70 -6.34 -2.09 14.33
C ASN A 70 -6.51 -0.63 14.76
N PRO A 71 -7.63 -0.26 15.43
CA PRO A 71 -7.86 1.11 15.85
C PRO A 71 -6.81 1.57 16.86
N ASN A 72 -6.56 2.88 16.88
CA ASN A 72 -5.79 3.48 17.97
C ASN A 72 -6.64 3.53 19.22
N ASP A 73 -6.01 3.16 20.34
CA ASP A 73 -6.61 3.36 21.65
C ASP A 73 -6.68 4.86 21.99
N TRP A 74 -7.14 5.15 23.20
CA TRP A 74 -7.15 6.50 23.76
C TRP A 74 -5.77 7.16 23.69
N PRO A 75 -5.68 8.47 23.42
CA PRO A 75 -4.42 9.20 23.42
C PRO A 75 -3.66 8.99 24.73
N GLU A 76 -2.39 8.60 24.64
CA GLU A 76 -1.51 8.43 25.81
C GLU A 76 -1.49 9.72 26.66
N GLY A 77 -1.58 9.57 27.98
CA GLY A 77 -1.57 10.69 28.93
C GLY A 77 -2.94 11.17 29.43
N VAL A 78 -4.05 10.74 28.82
CA VAL A 78 -5.40 11.05 29.33
C VAL A 78 -5.69 10.25 30.60
N SER A 79 -5.87 10.92 31.74
CA SER A 79 -6.25 10.31 33.02
C SER A 79 -7.76 10.15 33.20
N GLY A 80 -8.18 9.38 34.21
CA GLY A 80 -9.58 9.21 34.61
C GLY A 80 -10.44 8.33 33.68
N ARG A 81 -9.80 7.61 32.73
CA ARG A 81 -10.50 6.73 31.79
C ARG A 81 -11.42 5.70 32.46
N ASP A 82 -10.99 5.17 33.61
CA ASP A 82 -11.73 4.15 34.36
C ASP A 82 -12.92 4.72 35.14
N THR A 83 -13.02 6.05 35.28
CA THR A 83 -14.09 6.74 36.01
C THR A 83 -15.09 7.43 35.08
N PHE A 84 -14.91 7.32 33.76
CA PHE A 84 -15.88 7.83 32.81
C PHE A 84 -17.14 6.97 32.81
N GLU A 85 -18.29 7.59 33.09
CA GLU A 85 -19.58 6.89 33.22
C GLU A 85 -20.36 6.82 31.90
N GLY A 86 -19.92 7.59 30.89
CA GLY A 86 -20.59 7.68 29.59
C GLY A 86 -20.18 6.59 28.59
N GLU A 87 -20.74 6.68 27.39
CA GLU A 87 -20.47 5.73 26.31
C GLU A 87 -19.18 6.10 25.56
N VAL A 88 -18.30 5.12 25.38
CA VAL A 88 -17.06 5.28 24.60
C VAL A 88 -17.17 4.42 23.35
N LEU A 89 -17.02 5.02 22.18
CA LEU A 89 -16.97 4.28 20.93
C LEU A 89 -15.83 4.75 20.04
N HIS A 90 -15.10 3.79 19.49
CA HIS A 90 -14.16 4.06 18.41
C HIS A 90 -14.91 4.01 17.07
N SER A 91 -14.61 4.95 16.18
CA SER A 91 -15.26 5.08 14.86
C SER A 91 -15.20 3.82 13.98
N ALA A 92 -14.23 2.93 14.21
CA ALA A 92 -14.11 1.64 13.54
C ALA A 92 -15.13 0.58 14.01
N GLU A 93 -15.66 0.74 15.22
CA GLU A 93 -16.61 -0.18 15.86
C GLU A 93 -17.93 0.54 16.15
N TRP A 94 -18.46 1.24 15.13
CA TRP A 94 -19.67 2.05 15.29
C TRP A 94 -20.89 1.17 15.64
N PRO A 95 -21.51 1.35 16.82
CA PRO A 95 -22.68 0.58 17.23
C PRO A 95 -23.91 0.91 16.36
N GLN A 96 -24.73 -0.10 16.07
CA GLN A 96 -25.91 0.09 15.19
C GLN A 96 -27.01 0.94 15.82
N ASN A 97 -27.13 0.95 17.16
CA ASN A 97 -28.26 1.53 17.88
C ASN A 97 -27.84 2.67 18.83
N ILE A 98 -26.77 3.40 18.52
CA ILE A 98 -26.35 4.55 19.35
C ILE A 98 -27.40 5.65 19.32
N ASN A 99 -27.77 6.14 20.49
CA ASN A 99 -28.64 7.30 20.64
C ASN A 99 -27.82 8.54 21.02
N LEU A 100 -27.84 9.56 20.15
CA LEU A 100 -27.17 10.84 20.37
C LEU A 100 -28.14 11.98 20.70
N GLU A 101 -29.45 11.70 20.80
CA GLU A 101 -30.46 12.72 21.09
C GLU A 101 -30.28 13.31 22.50
N GLU A 102 -30.26 14.63 22.59
CA GLU A 102 -30.09 15.42 23.81
C GLU A 102 -28.78 15.11 24.59
N LYS A 103 -27.81 14.48 23.94
CA LYS A 103 -26.50 14.12 24.52
C LYS A 103 -25.44 15.18 24.27
N ASP A 104 -24.56 15.35 25.26
CA ASP A 104 -23.30 16.08 25.13
C ASP A 104 -22.24 15.14 24.53
N VAL A 105 -21.77 15.44 23.31
CA VAL A 105 -20.88 14.57 22.54
C VAL A 105 -19.49 15.17 22.45
N VAL A 106 -18.47 14.39 22.77
CA VAL A 106 -17.06 14.75 22.54
C VAL A 106 -16.50 13.93 21.38
N LEU A 107 -16.05 14.60 20.31
CA LEU A 107 -15.39 13.98 19.17
C LEU A 107 -13.88 14.25 19.23
N VAL A 108 -13.07 13.19 19.22
CA VAL A 108 -11.61 13.29 19.30
C VAL A 108 -10.97 12.85 18.00
N GLY A 109 -10.19 13.73 17.38
CA GLY A 109 -9.38 13.42 16.20
C GLY A 109 -9.63 14.37 15.03
N SER A 110 -8.63 14.55 14.18
CA SER A 110 -8.66 15.56 13.11
C SER A 110 -8.54 14.97 11.70
N GLY A 111 -8.76 13.66 11.57
CA GLY A 111 -8.63 12.94 10.31
C GLY A 111 -9.89 12.99 9.43
N CYS A 112 -9.85 12.25 8.33
CA CYS A 112 -11.00 12.11 7.41
C CYS A 112 -12.25 11.54 8.11
N THR A 113 -12.07 10.70 9.13
CA THR A 113 -13.18 10.10 9.88
C THR A 113 -13.95 11.16 10.67
N ALA A 114 -13.25 12.02 11.40
CA ALA A 114 -13.87 13.13 12.14
C ALA A 114 -14.57 14.11 11.19
N ALA A 115 -13.99 14.34 10.00
CA ALA A 115 -14.59 15.16 8.94
C ALA A 115 -15.96 14.69 8.47
N GLN A 116 -16.19 13.39 8.50
CA GLN A 116 -17.43 12.77 8.05
C GLN A 116 -18.42 12.65 9.20
N ILE A 117 -17.94 12.34 10.41
CA ILE A 117 -18.78 12.18 11.59
C ILE A 117 -19.37 13.52 12.04
N ALA A 118 -18.53 14.55 12.21
CA ALA A 118 -18.95 15.84 12.78
C ALA A 118 -20.20 16.45 12.10
N PRO A 119 -20.22 16.68 10.77
CA PRO A 119 -21.39 17.24 10.11
C PRO A 119 -22.60 16.29 10.12
N ALA A 120 -22.38 14.96 10.13
CA ALA A 120 -23.45 13.97 10.13
C ALA A 120 -24.18 13.91 11.48
N ILE A 121 -23.44 13.87 12.60
CA ILE A 121 -24.06 13.82 13.93
C ILE A 121 -24.76 15.13 14.27
N LEU A 122 -24.28 16.28 13.78
CA LEU A 122 -24.96 17.57 13.93
C LEU A 122 -26.35 17.61 13.28
N GLN A 123 -26.66 16.74 12.32
CA GLN A 123 -28.03 16.63 11.78
C GLN A 123 -29.02 16.02 12.79
N THR A 124 -28.53 15.41 13.87
CA THR A 124 -29.35 14.88 14.95
C THR A 124 -29.66 15.96 15.99
N LYS A 125 -30.61 15.68 16.89
CA LYS A 125 -30.95 16.55 18.03
C LYS A 125 -29.96 16.40 19.19
N LEU A 126 -28.66 16.40 18.91
CA LEU A 126 -27.64 16.42 19.96
C LEU A 126 -27.68 17.76 20.71
N LYS A 127 -27.28 17.74 21.99
CA LYS A 127 -27.26 18.91 22.87
C LYS A 127 -26.03 19.78 22.63
N SER A 128 -24.84 19.17 22.60
CA SER A 128 -23.59 19.86 22.27
C SER A 128 -22.59 18.93 21.59
N LEU A 129 -21.72 19.50 20.74
CA LEU A 129 -20.60 18.80 20.12
C LEU A 129 -19.30 19.54 20.42
N THR A 130 -18.48 18.96 21.28
CA THR A 130 -17.11 19.42 21.55
C THR A 130 -16.13 18.60 20.72
N HIS A 131 -15.39 19.26 19.83
CA HIS A 131 -14.44 18.63 18.93
C HIS A 131 -13.01 18.95 19.35
N ILE A 132 -12.27 17.93 19.79
CA ILE A 132 -10.88 18.03 20.19
C ILE A 132 -9.97 17.62 19.02
N ILE A 133 -9.16 18.56 18.53
CA ILE A 133 -8.19 18.31 17.46
C ILE A 133 -6.77 18.63 17.92
N ARG A 134 -5.80 17.75 17.63
CA ARG A 134 -4.39 18.02 17.95
C ARG A 134 -3.66 18.80 16.86
N SER A 135 -3.91 18.43 15.61
CA SER A 135 -3.27 19.07 14.45
C SER A 135 -4.32 19.25 13.36
N PRO A 136 -4.64 20.48 12.94
CA PRO A 136 -5.65 20.69 11.92
C PRO A 136 -5.18 20.12 10.58
N PRO A 137 -6.06 19.44 9.82
CA PRO A 137 -5.71 18.91 8.51
C PRO A 137 -5.74 20.01 7.44
N TRP A 138 -5.11 19.75 6.30
CA TRP A 138 -5.37 20.52 5.09
C TRP A 138 -6.71 20.12 4.49
N PHE A 139 -7.64 21.07 4.44
CA PHE A 139 -8.91 20.91 3.73
C PHE A 139 -8.75 21.34 2.28
N VAL A 140 -9.19 20.48 1.37
CA VAL A 140 -9.26 20.79 -0.05
C VAL A 140 -10.71 20.75 -0.50
N PRO A 141 -11.10 21.61 -1.45
CA PRO A 141 -12.45 21.58 -1.99
C PRO A 141 -12.71 20.21 -2.62
N ARG A 142 -13.89 19.67 -2.35
CA ARG A 142 -14.40 18.48 -3.04
C ARG A 142 -14.81 18.87 -4.45
N ILE A 143 -14.55 17.98 -5.41
CA ILE A 143 -15.10 18.10 -6.77
C ILE A 143 -16.57 17.70 -6.69
N GLU A 144 -17.47 18.63 -7.00
CA GLU A 144 -18.91 18.37 -7.03
C GLU A 144 -19.26 17.42 -8.17
N GLU A 145 -20.16 16.48 -7.90
CA GLU A 145 -20.66 15.60 -8.93
C GLU A 145 -21.54 16.35 -9.95
N PRO A 146 -21.43 16.04 -11.26
CA PRO A 146 -22.33 16.60 -12.25
C PRO A 146 -23.80 16.30 -11.91
N GLY A 147 -24.63 17.36 -11.80
CA GLY A 147 -26.04 17.23 -11.44
C GLY A 147 -26.29 16.94 -9.94
N GLY A 148 -25.29 17.15 -9.08
CA GLY A 148 -25.38 16.94 -7.63
C GLY A 148 -25.33 15.46 -7.23
N LYS A 149 -25.23 15.21 -5.92
CA LYS A 149 -25.07 13.86 -5.33
C LYS A 149 -26.18 12.90 -5.78
N GLU A 150 -27.44 13.33 -5.67
CA GLU A 150 -28.61 12.50 -6.02
C GLU A 150 -28.74 12.25 -7.52
N GLY A 151 -28.54 13.30 -8.34
CA GLY A 151 -28.58 13.19 -9.79
C GLY A 151 -27.49 12.25 -10.29
N TYR A 152 -26.26 12.40 -9.81
CA TYR A 152 -25.16 11.53 -10.18
C TYR A 152 -25.42 10.08 -9.77
N ALA A 153 -25.88 9.81 -8.54
CA ALA A 153 -26.21 8.46 -8.10
C ALA A 153 -27.31 7.79 -8.97
N LYS A 154 -28.30 8.57 -9.41
CA LYS A 154 -29.42 8.07 -10.23
C LYS A 154 -29.03 7.82 -11.69
N PHE A 155 -28.23 8.70 -12.30
CA PHE A 155 -27.98 8.67 -13.73
C PHE A 155 -26.62 8.10 -14.11
N ALA A 156 -25.57 8.29 -13.30
CA ALA A 156 -24.22 7.86 -13.65
C ALA A 156 -24.11 6.34 -13.92
N PRO A 157 -24.72 5.44 -13.13
CA PRO A 157 -24.68 4.01 -13.44
C PRO A 157 -25.30 3.67 -14.80
N LYS A 158 -26.41 4.34 -15.16
CA LYS A 158 -27.07 4.13 -16.46
C LYS A 158 -26.22 4.66 -17.61
N ILE A 159 -25.64 5.85 -17.46
CA ILE A 159 -24.79 6.48 -18.47
C ILE A 159 -23.53 5.64 -18.69
N TYR A 160 -22.81 5.28 -17.62
CA TYR A 160 -21.60 4.46 -17.73
C TYR A 160 -21.86 3.03 -18.19
N GLY A 161 -23.05 2.48 -17.90
CA GLY A 161 -23.46 1.16 -18.39
C GLY A 161 -23.90 1.15 -19.86
N SER A 162 -24.40 2.28 -20.38
CA SER A 162 -24.97 2.35 -21.74
C SER A 162 -23.97 2.85 -22.78
N VAL A 163 -23.00 3.68 -22.39
CA VAL A 163 -21.99 4.22 -23.30
C VAL A 163 -20.71 3.39 -23.22
N PRO A 164 -20.34 2.64 -24.28
CA PRO A 164 -19.12 1.85 -24.27
C PRO A 164 -17.88 2.69 -23.96
N PHE A 165 -16.95 2.13 -23.19
CA PHE A 165 -15.68 2.73 -22.76
C PHE A 165 -15.76 4.02 -21.93
N LEU A 166 -16.92 4.67 -21.76
CA LEU A 166 -17.02 5.93 -21.03
C LEU A 166 -16.51 5.80 -19.59
N GLY A 167 -16.92 4.75 -18.87
CA GLY A 167 -16.42 4.49 -17.52
C GLY A 167 -14.91 4.28 -17.46
N PHE A 168 -14.32 3.65 -18.49
CA PHE A 168 -12.87 3.50 -18.60
C PHE A 168 -12.18 4.85 -18.85
N VAL A 169 -12.70 5.69 -19.74
CA VAL A 169 -12.16 7.03 -20.02
C VAL A 169 -12.20 7.91 -18.77
N VAL A 170 -13.33 7.93 -18.05
CA VAL A 170 -13.47 8.69 -16.80
C VAL A 170 -12.50 8.18 -15.74
N ARG A 171 -12.37 6.85 -15.59
CA ARG A 171 -11.35 6.26 -14.69
C ARG A 171 -9.95 6.72 -15.07
N MET A 172 -9.58 6.65 -16.35
CA MET A 172 -8.26 7.07 -16.81
C MET A 172 -8.03 8.57 -16.55
N MET A 173 -9.01 9.42 -16.80
CA MET A 173 -8.93 10.86 -16.50
C MET A 173 -8.64 11.11 -15.01
N ILE A 174 -9.38 10.45 -14.10
CA ILE A 174 -9.16 10.57 -12.65
C ILE A 174 -7.77 10.06 -12.26
N CYS A 175 -7.32 8.95 -12.84
CA CYS A 175 -5.97 8.43 -12.62
C CYS A 175 -4.91 9.45 -13.06
N TRP A 176 -5.01 10.00 -14.28
CA TRP A 176 -4.08 11.01 -14.79
C TRP A 176 -4.05 12.28 -13.94
N MET A 177 -5.21 12.78 -13.50
CA MET A 177 -5.29 13.95 -12.64
C MET A 177 -4.64 13.69 -11.26
N SER A 178 -4.81 12.48 -10.73
CA SER A 178 -4.20 12.04 -9.47
C SER A 178 -2.67 11.84 -9.60
N GLU A 179 -2.20 11.31 -10.73
CA GLU A 179 -0.78 11.19 -11.04
C GLU A 179 -0.13 12.54 -11.31
N LEU A 180 -0.84 13.50 -11.93
CA LEU A 180 -0.32 14.86 -12.08
C LEU A 180 -0.04 15.49 -10.71
N LEU A 181 -0.94 15.25 -9.76
CA LEU A 181 -0.80 15.74 -8.40
C LEU A 181 0.45 15.20 -7.68
N TRP A 182 0.87 13.97 -7.98
CA TRP A 182 2.15 13.43 -7.51
C TRP A 182 3.28 14.40 -7.84
N TYR A 183 3.38 14.79 -9.11
CA TYR A 183 4.43 15.68 -9.59
C TYR A 183 4.26 17.09 -9.02
N THR A 184 3.06 17.66 -8.97
CA THR A 184 2.88 19.07 -8.56
C THR A 184 2.95 19.31 -7.05
N THR A 185 2.52 18.35 -6.22
CA THR A 185 2.31 18.58 -4.78
C THR A 185 3.14 17.67 -3.88
N PHE A 186 3.32 16.40 -4.25
CA PHE A 186 3.93 15.41 -3.35
C PHE A 186 5.45 15.26 -3.51
N THR A 187 6.01 15.78 -4.60
CA THR A 187 7.47 15.92 -4.76
C THR A 187 7.99 17.18 -4.06
N ARG A 188 9.11 17.07 -3.35
CA ARG A 188 9.69 18.19 -2.58
C ARG A 188 10.18 19.35 -3.47
N LYS A 189 10.55 19.06 -4.72
CA LYS A 189 11.12 20.03 -5.67
C LYS A 189 10.12 21.11 -6.12
N ASN A 190 8.81 20.83 -6.09
CA ASN A 190 7.78 21.72 -6.63
C ASN A 190 7.16 22.64 -5.56
N LEU A 191 8.02 23.32 -4.79
CA LEU A 191 7.61 24.20 -3.69
C LEU A 191 6.63 25.29 -4.13
N LYS A 192 6.86 25.96 -5.27
CA LYS A 192 6.01 27.07 -5.75
C LYS A 192 4.57 26.63 -6.04
N LEU A 193 4.40 25.52 -6.75
CA LEU A 193 3.06 24.98 -7.08
C LEU A 193 2.32 24.52 -5.83
N ARG A 194 3.05 23.93 -4.88
CA ARG A 194 2.50 23.55 -3.59
C ARG A 194 2.06 24.76 -2.78
N GLN A 195 2.84 25.84 -2.73
CA GLN A 195 2.46 27.09 -2.04
C GLN A 195 1.20 27.73 -2.64
N ILE A 196 1.02 27.66 -3.96
CA ILE A 196 -0.22 28.09 -4.62
C ILE A 196 -1.41 27.24 -4.12
N SER A 197 -1.21 25.91 -4.04
CA SER A 197 -2.24 24.98 -3.56
C SER A 197 -2.55 25.15 -2.07
N GLU A 198 -1.53 25.44 -1.25
CA GLU A 198 -1.65 25.78 0.18
C GLU A 198 -2.47 27.04 0.34
N LYS A 199 -2.14 28.11 -0.39
CA LYS A 199 -2.92 29.34 -0.38
C LYS A 199 -4.38 29.12 -0.76
N ALA A 200 -4.64 28.42 -1.87
CA ALA A 200 -6.00 28.12 -2.31
C ALA A 200 -6.79 27.30 -1.26
N SER A 201 -6.13 26.38 -0.56
CA SER A 201 -6.74 25.60 0.52
C SER A 201 -7.05 26.49 1.75
N LEU A 202 -6.13 27.38 2.15
CA LEU A 202 -6.37 28.33 3.24
C LEU A 202 -7.50 29.30 2.93
N ASP A 203 -7.55 29.81 1.68
CA ASP A 203 -8.61 30.72 1.24
C ASP A 203 -9.98 30.03 1.30
N HIS A 204 -10.07 28.76 0.87
CA HIS A 204 -11.28 27.93 1.04
C HIS A 204 -11.67 27.74 2.50
N MET A 205 -10.69 27.43 3.36
CA MET A 205 -10.92 27.23 4.80
C MET A 205 -11.44 28.49 5.48
N ARG A 206 -10.83 29.64 5.22
CA ARG A 206 -11.25 30.93 5.78
C ARG A 206 -12.62 31.38 5.28
N LYS A 207 -12.98 31.02 4.06
CA LYS A 207 -14.28 31.36 3.46
C LYS A 207 -15.44 30.63 4.16
N LEU A 208 -15.26 29.36 4.52
CA LEU A 208 -16.35 28.52 5.03
C LEU A 208 -16.38 28.39 6.56
N ALA A 209 -15.21 28.40 7.21
CA ALA A 209 -15.14 28.30 8.66
C ALA A 209 -15.40 29.65 9.34
N PRO A 210 -16.04 29.66 10.53
CA PRO A 210 -16.15 30.87 11.35
C PRO A 210 -14.79 31.46 11.72
N GLU A 211 -14.70 32.81 11.76
CA GLU A 211 -13.46 33.54 12.03
C GLU A 211 -12.79 33.14 13.36
N LYS A 212 -13.60 32.84 14.40
CA LYS A 212 -13.12 32.36 15.71
C LYS A 212 -12.24 31.10 15.64
N TYR A 213 -12.33 30.30 14.58
CA TYR A 213 -11.57 29.06 14.41
C TYR A 213 -10.43 29.15 13.39
N HIS A 214 -10.23 30.30 12.73
CA HIS A 214 -9.22 30.41 11.66
C HIS A 214 -7.79 30.14 12.16
N SER A 215 -7.45 30.63 13.35
CA SER A 215 -6.14 30.38 13.97
C SER A 215 -5.95 28.91 14.32
N MET A 216 -6.98 28.26 14.89
CA MET A 216 -6.99 26.85 15.27
C MET A 216 -6.92 25.90 14.08
N LEU A 217 -7.48 26.31 12.93
CA LEU A 217 -7.56 25.48 11.72
C LEU A 217 -6.36 25.63 10.80
N THR A 218 -5.47 26.60 11.00
CA THR A 218 -4.34 26.84 10.09
C THR A 218 -3.22 25.81 10.31
N PRO A 219 -2.95 24.89 9.35
CA PRO A 219 -1.93 23.85 9.53
C PRO A 219 -0.50 24.41 9.48
N GLN A 220 0.37 23.90 10.36
CA GLN A 220 1.78 24.31 10.48
C GLN A 220 2.76 23.37 9.75
N TYR A 221 2.26 22.56 8.82
CA TYR A 221 3.05 21.60 8.07
C TYR A 221 2.67 21.65 6.58
N SER A 222 3.57 21.20 5.69
CA SER A 222 3.34 21.31 4.25
C SER A 222 2.14 20.49 3.75
N LEU A 223 1.42 21.04 2.76
CA LEU A 223 0.33 20.34 2.07
C LEU A 223 0.85 19.04 1.45
N GLY A 224 0.10 17.95 1.67
CA GLY A 224 0.42 16.62 1.17
C GLY A 224 1.27 15.76 2.12
N CYS A 225 1.89 16.33 3.16
CA CYS A 225 2.64 15.52 4.13
C CYS A 225 1.72 14.53 4.88
N LYS A 226 0.52 14.97 5.25
CA LYS A 226 -0.58 14.12 5.70
C LYS A 226 -1.62 13.98 4.59
N ARG A 227 -2.45 12.94 4.66
CA ARG A 227 -3.60 12.79 3.75
C ARG A 227 -4.49 14.02 3.86
N ARG A 228 -4.80 14.62 2.70
CA ARG A 228 -5.70 15.77 2.60
C ARG A 228 -7.13 15.36 2.93
N VAL A 229 -7.87 16.24 3.58
CA VAL A 229 -9.30 16.04 3.85
C VAL A 229 -10.08 16.76 2.76
N PHE A 230 -10.92 16.02 2.04
CA PHE A 230 -11.88 16.65 1.13
C PHE A 230 -13.03 17.18 1.97
N ASP A 231 -13.26 18.48 1.86
CA ASP A 231 -14.33 19.14 2.61
C ASP A 231 -15.69 18.65 2.11
N ASN A 232 -16.49 18.15 3.06
CA ASN A 232 -17.87 17.71 2.84
C ASN A 232 -18.68 18.20 4.03
N ASP A 233 -18.90 19.52 4.04
CA ASP A 233 -19.70 20.26 5.01
C ASP A 233 -19.08 20.38 6.41
N TRP A 234 -17.85 19.90 6.64
CA TRP A 234 -17.20 20.00 7.96
C TRP A 234 -16.94 21.46 8.31
N LEU A 235 -16.31 22.24 7.42
CA LEU A 235 -16.01 23.65 7.71
C LEU A 235 -17.29 24.46 7.98
N GLN A 236 -18.34 24.23 7.17
CA GLN A 236 -19.63 24.87 7.33
C GLN A 236 -20.34 24.47 8.63
N SER A 237 -20.25 23.19 9.03
CA SER A 237 -20.89 22.67 10.25
C SER A 237 -20.39 23.35 11.53
N MET A 238 -19.20 23.95 11.51
CA MET A 238 -18.66 24.70 12.65
C MET A 238 -19.42 25.99 12.96
N SER A 239 -20.29 26.44 12.05
CA SER A 239 -21.18 27.59 12.27
C SER A 239 -22.39 27.25 13.15
N ASP A 240 -22.67 25.96 13.39
CA ASP A 240 -23.73 25.54 14.29
C ASP A 240 -23.42 26.01 15.73
N PRO A 241 -24.38 26.64 16.45
CA PRO A 241 -24.16 27.11 17.81
C PRO A 241 -23.82 26.00 18.81
N ARG A 242 -24.17 24.73 18.52
CA ARG A 242 -23.86 23.56 19.35
C ARG A 242 -22.42 23.08 19.17
N TYR A 243 -21.72 23.57 18.15
CA TYR A 243 -20.37 23.12 17.82
C TYR A 243 -19.30 23.97 18.52
N THR A 244 -18.40 23.29 19.24
CA THR A 244 -17.22 23.90 19.86
C THR A 244 -15.96 23.17 19.41
N LEU A 245 -15.03 23.89 18.76
CA LEU A 245 -13.70 23.38 18.45
C LEU A 245 -12.70 23.75 19.55
N THR A 246 -11.84 22.82 19.93
CA THR A 246 -10.66 23.09 20.74
C THR A 246 -9.42 22.41 20.18
N THR A 247 -8.30 23.13 20.20
CA THR A 247 -6.96 22.61 19.88
C THR A 247 -6.13 22.32 21.14
N GLN A 248 -6.69 22.53 22.32
CA GLN A 248 -5.99 22.31 23.57
C GLN A 248 -5.77 20.80 23.82
N PRO A 249 -4.69 20.43 24.51
CA PRO A 249 -4.44 19.03 24.90
C PRO A 249 -5.59 18.47 25.75
N TRP A 250 -5.93 17.20 25.52
CA TRP A 250 -6.89 16.49 26.36
C TRP A 250 -6.16 15.92 27.58
N LEU A 251 -6.56 16.38 28.78
CA LEU A 251 -5.90 16.05 30.03
C LEU A 251 -6.55 14.87 30.75
N SER A 252 -7.87 14.95 30.95
CA SER A 252 -8.60 13.94 31.70
C SER A 252 -10.04 13.79 31.23
N VAL A 253 -10.63 12.67 31.60
CA VAL A 253 -12.08 12.47 31.60
C VAL A 253 -12.46 11.92 32.97
N GLU A 254 -13.43 12.53 33.65
CA GLU A 254 -13.86 12.09 34.99
C GLU A 254 -15.37 12.23 35.11
N GLY A 255 -16.06 11.15 35.49
CA GLY A 255 -17.52 11.12 35.56
C GLY A 255 -18.15 11.43 34.21
N SER A 256 -18.79 12.59 34.09
CA SER A 256 -19.43 13.12 32.87
C SER A 256 -18.75 14.39 32.34
N THR A 257 -17.45 14.57 32.62
CA THR A 257 -16.70 15.78 32.25
C THR A 257 -15.38 15.46 31.56
N VAL A 258 -15.11 16.14 30.44
CA VAL A 258 -13.80 16.15 29.75
C VAL A 258 -13.09 17.45 30.03
N THR A 259 -11.83 17.36 30.45
CA THR A 259 -10.99 18.53 30.72
C THR A 259 -9.88 18.64 29.68
N VAL A 260 -9.78 19.81 29.06
CA VAL A 260 -8.76 20.16 28.06
C VAL A 260 -7.99 21.39 28.53
N GLY A 261 -6.75 21.54 28.10
CA GLY A 261 -5.90 22.68 28.46
C GLY A 261 -4.50 22.24 28.86
N SER A 262 -3.84 23.07 29.65
CA SER A 262 -2.57 22.79 30.31
C SER A 262 -2.73 22.97 31.81
N SER A 263 -2.15 22.06 32.58
CA SER A 263 -2.05 22.17 34.04
C SER A 263 -0.93 23.12 34.49
N ASP A 264 -0.13 23.64 33.54
CA ASP A 264 1.03 24.47 33.84
C ASP A 264 0.62 25.91 34.15
N ALA A 265 0.93 26.37 35.36
CA ALA A 265 0.66 27.72 35.84
C ALA A 265 1.39 28.86 35.07
N ASN A 266 2.34 28.51 34.19
CA ASN A 266 3.08 29.45 33.33
C ASN A 266 2.56 29.49 31.88
N SER A 267 1.46 28.78 31.58
CA SER A 267 0.86 28.78 30.24
C SER A 267 -0.05 30.01 30.04
N ASP A 268 -0.22 30.43 28.78
CA ASP A 268 -1.10 31.57 28.43
C ASP A 268 -2.51 31.40 29.04
N LEU A 269 -3.23 32.49 29.30
CA LEU A 269 -4.61 32.45 29.81
C LEU A 269 -5.56 31.59 28.94
N SER A 270 -5.27 31.47 27.65
CA SER A 270 -5.96 30.60 26.69
C SER A 270 -5.57 29.13 26.78
N ALA A 271 -4.70 28.75 27.72
CA ALA A 271 -4.25 27.39 28.00
C ALA A 271 -4.67 26.90 29.39
N LEU A 272 -5.40 27.71 30.17
CA LEU A 272 -6.03 27.25 31.41
C LEU A 272 -6.99 26.09 31.14
N PRO A 273 -7.15 25.17 32.11
CA PRO A 273 -8.03 24.02 31.95
C PRO A 273 -9.49 24.46 31.80
N CYS A 274 -10.14 23.97 30.75
CA CYS A 274 -11.56 24.12 30.49
C CYS A 274 -12.24 22.76 30.51
N SER A 275 -13.41 22.71 31.12
CA SER A 275 -14.21 21.49 31.27
C SER A 275 -15.47 21.53 30.42
N TYR A 276 -15.78 20.42 29.76
CA TYR A 276 -16.96 20.22 28.93
C TYR A 276 -17.74 19.01 29.43
N ALA A 277 -19.06 19.11 29.44
CA ALA A 277 -19.93 17.96 29.71
C ALA A 277 -19.78 16.91 28.60
N VAL A 278 -19.88 15.64 28.96
CA VAL A 278 -19.83 14.52 28.03
C VAL A 278 -20.69 13.35 28.49
N ASP A 279 -21.58 12.92 27.61
CA ASP A 279 -22.33 11.67 27.71
C ASP A 279 -21.75 10.60 26.77
N VAL A 280 -21.29 11.02 25.59
CA VAL A 280 -20.78 10.12 24.55
C VAL A 280 -19.44 10.63 24.04
N LEU A 281 -18.43 9.76 24.09
CA LEU A 281 -17.08 10.01 23.61
C LEU A 281 -16.82 9.20 22.33
N ILE A 282 -16.59 9.92 21.23
CA ILE A 282 -16.33 9.35 19.91
C ILE A 282 -14.84 9.48 19.59
N LEU A 283 -14.15 8.34 19.49
CA LEU A 283 -12.74 8.27 19.13
C LEU A 283 -12.58 8.09 17.61
N ALA A 284 -12.18 9.16 16.94
CA ALA A 284 -11.73 9.19 15.55
C ALA A 284 -10.19 9.29 15.48
N THR A 285 -9.51 8.51 16.32
CA THR A 285 -8.06 8.58 16.61
C THR A 285 -7.19 7.84 15.58
N GLY A 286 -7.79 7.20 14.58
CA GLY A 286 -7.09 6.53 13.49
C GLY A 286 -6.74 5.07 13.80
N PHE A 287 -5.65 4.58 13.22
CA PHE A 287 -5.25 3.18 13.26
C PHE A 287 -3.74 3.02 13.44
N LYS A 288 -3.33 1.87 13.97
CA LYS A 288 -1.92 1.45 14.14
C LYS A 288 -1.31 1.02 12.80
N ALA A 289 -1.23 1.94 11.84
CA ALA A 289 -0.97 1.65 10.43
C ALA A 289 0.45 1.14 10.10
N SER A 290 1.43 1.42 10.97
CA SER A 290 2.81 0.93 10.85
C SER A 290 3.01 -0.47 11.46
N GLN A 291 2.02 -0.98 12.22
CA GLN A 291 2.05 -2.29 12.84
C GLN A 291 1.51 -3.36 11.89
N PHE A 292 2.23 -3.57 10.78
CA PHE A 292 1.84 -4.54 9.75
C PHE A 292 1.64 -5.93 10.35
N LEU A 293 0.51 -6.55 9.98
CA LEU A 293 0.15 -7.93 10.34
C LEU A 293 0.05 -8.20 11.85
N HIS A 294 0.06 -7.20 12.74
CA HIS A 294 -0.26 -7.48 14.14
C HIS A 294 -1.76 -7.83 14.29
N PRO A 295 -2.13 -8.81 15.15
CA PRO A 295 -1.29 -9.60 16.06
C PRO A 295 -0.83 -10.96 15.48
N LEU A 296 -0.92 -11.20 14.16
CA LEU A 296 -0.57 -12.46 13.52
C LEU A 296 0.90 -12.83 13.74
N SER A 297 1.16 -14.03 14.27
CA SER A 297 2.53 -14.54 14.42
C SER A 297 2.98 -15.24 13.14
N ILE A 298 4.12 -14.83 12.58
CA ILE A 298 4.64 -15.42 11.33
C ILE A 298 6.08 -15.87 11.56
N THR A 299 6.30 -17.18 11.37
CA THR A 299 7.59 -17.85 11.56
C THR A 299 8.05 -18.47 10.24
N GLY A 300 9.12 -17.91 9.68
CA GLY A 300 9.75 -18.37 8.45
C GLY A 300 10.82 -19.43 8.67
N ARG A 301 11.80 -19.48 7.76
CA ARG A 301 12.94 -20.41 7.78
C ARG A 301 13.70 -20.30 9.11
N GLN A 302 14.21 -21.43 9.60
CA GLN A 302 15.05 -21.51 10.80
C GLN A 302 14.44 -20.84 12.06
N GLY A 303 13.11 -20.74 12.12
CA GLY A 303 12.41 -20.10 13.25
C GLY A 303 12.44 -18.56 13.22
N ALA A 304 12.77 -17.94 12.09
CA ALA A 304 12.78 -16.48 11.96
C ALA A 304 11.38 -15.89 12.14
N SER A 305 11.21 -15.02 13.14
CA SER A 305 9.97 -14.25 13.32
C SER A 305 9.97 -13.02 12.42
N LEU A 306 8.87 -12.79 11.68
CA LEU A 306 8.74 -11.65 10.76
C LEU A 306 8.94 -10.30 11.46
N HIS A 307 8.21 -10.08 12.54
CA HIS A 307 8.28 -8.83 13.31
C HIS A 307 9.68 -8.60 13.88
N ARG A 308 10.37 -9.66 14.35
CA ARG A 308 11.75 -9.55 14.84
C ARG A 308 12.75 -9.25 13.71
N VAL A 309 12.53 -9.79 12.51
CA VAL A 309 13.35 -9.46 11.33
C VAL A 309 13.17 -7.99 10.96
N TRP A 310 11.94 -7.49 10.95
CA TRP A 310 11.67 -6.06 10.72
C TRP A 310 12.28 -5.17 11.80
N GLU A 311 12.10 -5.50 13.08
CA GLU A 311 12.69 -4.78 14.21
C GLU A 311 14.22 -4.66 14.06
N LYS A 312 14.91 -5.76 13.80
CA LYS A 312 16.38 -5.78 13.58
C LYS A 312 16.82 -4.91 12.41
N ARG A 313 15.97 -4.73 11.40
CA ARG A 313 16.26 -3.90 10.22
C ARG A 313 15.76 -2.46 10.36
N GLY A 314 15.27 -2.06 11.53
CA GLY A 314 14.75 -0.72 11.78
C GLY A 314 13.39 -0.46 11.12
N GLY A 315 12.54 -1.47 10.97
CA GLY A 315 11.14 -1.31 10.58
C GLY A 315 10.68 -2.20 9.43
N PRO A 316 9.36 -2.18 9.14
CA PRO A 316 8.73 -2.99 8.11
C PRO A 316 9.29 -2.71 6.73
N GLN A 317 9.75 -3.75 6.04
CA GLN A 317 10.21 -3.67 4.65
C GLN A 317 9.92 -4.96 3.90
N ALA A 318 9.67 -4.84 2.60
CA ALA A 318 9.45 -5.97 1.72
C ALA A 318 9.91 -5.63 0.30
N TYR A 319 10.49 -6.60 -0.41
CA TYR A 319 10.79 -6.48 -1.83
C TYR A 319 9.50 -6.30 -2.62
N MET A 320 9.45 -5.23 -3.44
CA MET A 320 8.24 -4.78 -4.14
C MET A 320 7.02 -4.57 -3.22
N GLY A 321 7.27 -4.41 -1.92
CA GLY A 321 6.24 -4.27 -0.89
C GLY A 321 5.37 -5.51 -0.66
N THR A 322 5.76 -6.67 -1.19
CA THR A 322 4.93 -7.90 -1.13
C THR A 322 5.63 -9.09 -0.49
N SER A 323 6.94 -9.24 -0.65
CA SER A 323 7.67 -10.45 -0.24
C SER A 323 8.94 -10.11 0.54
N ILE A 324 9.39 -10.99 1.41
CA ILE A 324 10.59 -10.79 2.24
C ILE A 324 11.42 -12.08 2.29
N ASP A 325 12.74 -11.93 2.38
CA ASP A 325 13.65 -13.06 2.56
C ASP A 325 13.45 -13.71 3.94
N GLN A 326 13.71 -15.02 4.03
CA GLN A 326 13.40 -15.95 5.12
C GLN A 326 11.94 -16.40 5.20
N PHE A 327 11.04 -15.90 4.35
CA PHE A 327 9.61 -16.23 4.35
C PHE A 327 9.17 -16.69 2.95
N PRO A 328 9.61 -17.88 2.50
CA PRO A 328 9.29 -18.40 1.18
C PRO A 328 7.78 -18.57 1.00
N ASN A 329 7.29 -18.35 -0.23
CA ASN A 329 5.88 -18.47 -0.61
C ASN A 329 4.89 -17.62 0.23
N PHE A 330 5.37 -16.68 1.04
CA PHE A 330 4.54 -15.72 1.77
C PHE A 330 4.55 -14.38 1.04
N PHE A 331 3.35 -13.84 0.80
CA PHE A 331 3.14 -12.59 0.10
C PHE A 331 2.16 -11.71 0.87
N MET A 332 2.30 -10.40 0.70
CA MET A 332 1.41 -9.38 1.26
C MET A 332 0.80 -8.57 0.13
N ILE A 333 -0.51 -8.38 0.17
CA ILE A 333 -1.21 -7.34 -0.54
C ILE A 333 -1.24 -6.13 0.40
N MET A 334 -0.92 -4.94 -0.12
CA MET A 334 -0.83 -3.73 0.71
C MET A 334 0.24 -3.83 1.81
N GLY A 335 1.36 -4.52 1.54
CA GLY A 335 2.50 -4.58 2.45
C GLY A 335 3.31 -3.27 2.50
N PRO A 336 4.50 -3.29 3.14
CA PRO A 336 5.31 -2.08 3.31
C PRO A 336 5.59 -1.33 2.00
N ASN A 337 5.47 -0.01 2.04
CA ASN A 337 5.68 0.90 0.91
C ASN A 337 4.85 0.60 -0.35
N THR A 338 3.60 0.21 -0.17
CA THR A 338 2.63 0.04 -1.29
C THR A 338 1.42 0.96 -1.16
N PHE A 339 1.23 1.61 -0.01
CA PHE A 339 0.13 2.54 0.18
C PHE A 339 0.35 3.83 -0.60
N VAL A 340 -0.74 4.52 -0.93
CA VAL A 340 -0.72 5.73 -1.76
C VAL A 340 -1.41 6.89 -1.06
N GLY A 341 -0.75 8.06 -1.07
CA GLY A 341 -1.31 9.31 -0.54
C GLY A 341 -1.99 10.20 -1.59
N HIS A 342 -1.67 9.99 -2.88
CA HIS A 342 -2.04 10.91 -3.97
C HIS A 342 -3.06 10.33 -4.96
N THR A 343 -3.31 9.01 -4.93
CA THR A 343 -4.08 8.29 -5.96
C THR A 343 -4.85 7.11 -5.33
N SER A 344 -5.48 6.28 -6.17
CA SER A 344 -6.38 5.20 -5.75
C SER A 344 -5.63 4.01 -5.14
N VAL A 345 -6.02 3.62 -3.93
CA VAL A 345 -5.52 2.40 -3.28
C VAL A 345 -5.91 1.13 -4.06
N ILE A 346 -7.06 1.14 -4.75
CA ILE A 346 -7.51 -0.01 -5.55
C ILE A 346 -6.51 -0.30 -6.67
N MET A 347 -5.95 0.73 -7.31
CA MET A 347 -4.93 0.57 -8.34
C MET A 347 -3.66 -0.09 -7.76
N SER A 348 -3.23 0.30 -6.56
CA SER A 348 -2.10 -0.33 -5.89
C SER A 348 -2.37 -1.81 -5.56
N ILE A 349 -3.58 -2.12 -5.06
CA ILE A 349 -4.04 -3.49 -4.79
C ILE A 349 -4.01 -4.34 -6.07
N GLU A 350 -4.60 -3.84 -7.17
CA GLU A 350 -4.62 -4.53 -8.47
C GLU A 350 -3.20 -4.79 -8.99
N ASN A 351 -2.30 -3.80 -8.89
CA ASN A 351 -0.91 -3.93 -9.27
C ASN A 351 -0.18 -5.00 -8.45
N ASN A 352 -0.36 -5.00 -7.12
CA ASN A 352 0.18 -6.00 -6.21
C ASN A 352 -0.31 -7.41 -6.56
N ILE A 353 -1.63 -7.58 -6.76
CA ILE A 353 -2.21 -8.87 -7.12
C ILE A 353 -1.63 -9.37 -8.45
N GLN A 354 -1.56 -8.51 -9.47
CA GLN A 354 -0.98 -8.88 -10.77
C GLN A 354 0.49 -9.32 -10.65
N TYR A 355 1.28 -8.61 -9.84
CA TYR A 355 2.66 -8.97 -9.58
C TYR A 355 2.77 -10.33 -8.88
N ILE A 356 2.02 -10.53 -7.79
CA ILE A 356 2.00 -11.78 -7.02
C ILE A 356 1.62 -12.94 -7.93
N LEU A 357 0.54 -12.83 -8.71
CA LEU A 357 0.08 -13.88 -9.64
C LEU A 357 1.17 -14.30 -10.63
N LYS A 358 1.93 -13.35 -11.16
CA LYS A 358 3.06 -13.66 -12.07
C LYS A 358 4.20 -14.36 -11.35
N VAL A 359 4.52 -13.93 -10.13
CA VAL A 359 5.59 -14.53 -9.33
C VAL A 359 5.22 -15.95 -8.90
N ILE A 360 3.98 -16.21 -8.48
CA ILE A 360 3.55 -17.54 -7.99
C ILE A 360 3.20 -18.54 -9.09
N ALA A 361 3.02 -18.10 -10.34
CA ALA A 361 2.68 -18.98 -11.47
C ALA A 361 3.57 -20.23 -11.60
N PRO A 362 4.91 -20.19 -11.37
CA PRO A 362 5.76 -21.38 -11.37
C PRO A 362 5.42 -22.40 -10.28
N ILE A 363 4.89 -21.95 -9.13
CA ILE A 363 4.43 -22.84 -8.04
C ILE A 363 3.10 -23.48 -8.43
N ILE A 364 2.15 -22.70 -8.92
CA ILE A 364 0.83 -23.19 -9.37
C ILE A 364 0.98 -24.22 -10.50
N THR A 365 1.90 -23.98 -11.44
CA THR A 365 2.19 -24.90 -12.55
C THR A 365 3.04 -26.11 -12.16
N GLY A 366 3.39 -26.26 -10.87
CA GLY A 366 4.15 -27.39 -10.35
C GLY A 366 5.63 -27.41 -10.74
N ASN A 367 6.19 -26.34 -11.32
CA ASN A 367 7.60 -26.28 -11.72
C ASN A 367 8.54 -25.94 -10.55
N VAL A 368 8.03 -25.26 -9.53
CA VAL A 368 8.79 -24.76 -8.38
C VAL A 368 8.04 -25.13 -7.10
N THR A 369 8.76 -25.55 -6.06
CA THR A 369 8.17 -25.83 -4.74
C THR A 369 8.18 -24.59 -3.84
N SER A 370 9.25 -23.80 -3.89
CA SER A 370 9.32 -22.53 -3.17
C SER A 370 10.00 -21.41 -3.94
N LEU A 371 9.51 -20.19 -3.72
CA LEU A 371 10.07 -18.93 -4.22
C LEU A 371 10.32 -17.96 -3.08
N GLU A 372 11.45 -17.28 -3.16
CA GLU A 372 11.87 -16.31 -2.13
C GLU A 372 12.76 -15.23 -2.76
N PRO A 373 12.57 -13.94 -2.43
CA PRO A 373 13.48 -12.90 -2.90
C PRO A 373 14.84 -13.06 -2.23
N LYS A 374 15.90 -12.76 -2.98
CA LYS A 374 17.26 -12.76 -2.47
C LYS A 374 17.45 -11.69 -1.39
N PRO A 375 18.16 -11.95 -0.28
CA PRO A 375 18.38 -10.97 0.78
C PRO A 375 18.95 -9.63 0.28
N GLU A 376 19.91 -9.68 -0.65
CA GLU A 376 20.51 -8.49 -1.26
C GLU A 376 19.51 -7.67 -2.08
N ALA A 377 18.53 -8.32 -2.72
CA ALA A 377 17.49 -7.63 -3.48
C ALA A 377 16.49 -6.93 -2.55
N VAL A 378 16.13 -7.56 -1.42
CA VAL A 378 15.27 -6.97 -0.39
C VAL A 378 15.92 -5.72 0.20
N ILE A 379 17.19 -5.83 0.62
CA ILE A 379 17.94 -4.71 1.21
C ILE A 379 18.10 -3.56 0.21
N LYS A 380 18.49 -3.87 -1.04
CA LYS A 380 18.63 -2.86 -2.09
C LYS A 380 17.32 -2.13 -2.36
N TRP A 381 16.21 -2.87 -2.47
CA TRP A 381 14.89 -2.26 -2.65
C TRP A 381 14.52 -1.32 -1.52
N ALA A 382 14.74 -1.74 -0.26
CA ALA A 382 14.46 -0.89 0.91
C ALA A 382 15.31 0.39 0.91
N GLN A 383 16.59 0.29 0.55
CA GLN A 383 17.48 1.46 0.42
C GLN A 383 17.03 2.42 -0.68
N ASP A 384 16.68 1.92 -1.85
CA ASP A 384 16.18 2.73 -2.97
C ASP A 384 14.89 3.46 -2.58
N ILE A 385 13.95 2.78 -1.93
CA ILE A 385 12.68 3.36 -1.47
C ILE A 385 12.93 4.44 -0.41
N ARG A 386 13.82 4.19 0.56
CA ARG A 386 14.15 5.19 1.58
C ARG A 386 14.77 6.44 0.99
N LYS A 387 15.67 6.28 0.00
CA LYS A 387 16.27 7.40 -0.72
C LYS A 387 15.20 8.24 -1.42
N ASP A 388 14.29 7.60 -2.14
CA ASP A 388 13.24 8.32 -2.86
C ASP A 388 12.23 8.98 -1.91
N MET A 389 11.96 8.36 -0.75
CA MET A 389 11.08 8.92 0.27
C MET A 389 11.56 10.30 0.78
N GLN A 390 12.88 10.51 0.88
CA GLN A 390 13.48 11.79 1.29
C GLN A 390 13.23 12.94 0.29
N GLU A 391 12.93 12.61 -0.96
CA GLU A 391 12.59 13.56 -2.03
C GLU A 391 11.09 13.92 -2.04
N THR A 392 10.30 13.38 -1.10
CA THR A 392 8.86 13.60 -1.00
C THR A 392 8.49 14.53 0.15
N VAL A 393 7.26 15.02 0.13
CA VAL A 393 6.69 15.81 1.23
C VAL A 393 6.35 14.97 2.47
N TYR A 394 6.29 13.64 2.36
CA TYR A 394 5.86 12.77 3.46
C TYR A 394 6.85 12.71 4.63
N GLU A 395 8.10 13.10 4.42
CA GLU A 395 9.14 13.19 5.46
C GLU A 395 9.29 14.61 6.04
N THR A 396 8.43 15.55 5.65
CA THR A 396 8.50 16.94 6.12
C THR A 396 7.72 17.20 7.41
N CYS A 397 6.99 16.22 7.92
CA CYS A 397 6.20 16.33 9.14
C CYS A 397 6.00 14.96 9.81
N GLN A 398 5.53 14.98 11.07
CA GLN A 398 5.11 13.78 11.76
C GLN A 398 3.70 13.37 11.33
N SER A 399 3.54 12.13 10.86
CA SER A 399 2.29 11.56 10.32
C SER A 399 2.12 10.13 10.82
N TRP A 400 0.92 9.58 10.71
CA TRP A 400 0.69 8.15 10.96
C TRP A 400 1.49 7.23 10.01
N TYR A 401 2.06 7.79 8.94
CA TYR A 401 2.98 7.08 8.05
C TYR A 401 4.35 6.73 8.67
N ASN A 402 4.83 7.51 9.67
CA ASN A 402 6.16 7.38 10.27
C ASN A 402 6.14 7.09 11.78
N ASP A 403 5.02 6.58 12.29
CA ASP A 403 4.75 6.38 13.72
C ASP A 403 5.74 5.40 14.42
N SER A 404 6.41 4.53 13.67
CA SER A 404 7.41 3.58 14.21
C SER A 404 8.82 4.16 14.39
N GLY A 405 9.00 5.48 14.23
CA GLY A 405 10.23 6.21 14.59
C GLY A 405 11.45 6.04 13.69
N ALA A 406 11.47 5.04 12.80
CA ALA A 406 12.66 4.76 11.99
C ALA A 406 12.63 5.35 10.56
N TRP A 407 11.48 5.28 9.87
CA TRP A 407 11.22 5.84 8.53
C TRP A 407 9.78 5.54 8.10
N ASN A 408 9.29 6.17 7.03
CA ASN A 408 7.97 5.90 6.46
C ASN A 408 7.89 4.54 5.73
N SER A 409 7.38 3.53 6.43
CA SER A 409 7.20 2.16 5.92
C SER A 409 5.86 1.93 5.20
N VAL A 410 4.98 2.93 5.16
CA VAL A 410 3.61 2.79 4.65
C VAL A 410 3.52 3.22 3.18
N ILE A 411 4.02 4.41 2.88
CA ILE A 411 3.79 5.06 1.59
C ILE A 411 4.79 4.57 0.54
N TYR A 412 4.29 4.43 -0.69
CA TYR A 412 5.14 4.30 -1.87
C TYR A 412 5.60 5.68 -2.38
N PRO A 413 6.91 5.95 -2.44
CA PRO A 413 7.44 7.28 -2.73
C PRO A 413 7.61 7.57 -4.23
N ARG A 414 6.86 6.91 -5.11
CA ARG A 414 6.91 7.13 -6.56
C ARG A 414 5.49 7.15 -7.16
N SER A 415 5.41 7.45 -8.46
CA SER A 415 4.17 7.42 -9.23
C SER A 415 3.57 6.01 -9.31
N GLN A 416 2.24 5.87 -9.39
CA GLN A 416 1.65 4.53 -9.60
C GLN A 416 1.94 3.98 -10.99
N PHE A 417 2.30 4.84 -11.96
CA PHE A 417 2.79 4.38 -13.24
C PHE A 417 4.13 3.61 -13.12
N ASP A 418 5.08 4.10 -12.31
CA ASP A 418 6.32 3.35 -12.01
C ASP A 418 5.99 2.02 -11.33
N PHE A 419 5.07 2.04 -10.36
CA PHE A 419 4.67 0.82 -9.66
C PHE A 419 4.02 -0.20 -10.59
N TYR A 420 3.09 0.22 -11.45
CA TYR A 420 2.44 -0.61 -12.46
C TYR A 420 3.46 -1.27 -13.39
N LEU A 421 4.42 -0.51 -13.93
CA LEU A 421 5.44 -1.07 -14.83
C LEU A 421 6.30 -2.13 -14.14
N ARG A 422 6.72 -1.89 -12.89
CA ARG A 422 7.48 -2.87 -12.10
C ARG A 422 6.65 -4.11 -11.78
N CYS A 423 5.38 -3.94 -11.44
CA CYS A 423 4.46 -5.04 -11.19
C CYS A 423 4.19 -5.87 -12.46
N LYS A 424 4.14 -5.20 -13.63
CA LYS A 424 3.92 -5.83 -14.93
C LYS A 424 5.11 -6.69 -15.37
N TYR A 425 6.34 -6.32 -15.02
CA TYR A 425 7.56 -7.02 -15.44
C TYR A 425 8.43 -7.43 -14.24
N PRO A 426 8.07 -8.53 -13.54
CA PRO A 426 8.85 -9.04 -12.42
C PRO A 426 10.30 -9.40 -12.80
N LYS A 427 11.26 -8.99 -11.97
CA LYS A 427 12.68 -9.33 -12.15
C LYS A 427 12.99 -10.69 -11.53
N PHE A 428 12.73 -11.78 -12.25
CA PHE A 428 12.98 -13.15 -11.74
C PHE A 428 14.44 -13.44 -11.36
N GLY A 429 15.41 -12.64 -11.81
CA GLY A 429 16.82 -12.74 -11.38
C GLY A 429 17.05 -12.41 -9.90
N ASP A 430 16.12 -11.68 -9.28
CA ASP A 430 16.14 -11.31 -7.86
C ASP A 430 15.54 -12.41 -6.96
N TRP A 431 15.11 -13.54 -7.53
CA TRP A 431 14.41 -14.62 -6.83
C TRP A 431 15.22 -15.92 -6.78
N ASN A 432 15.27 -16.55 -5.62
CA ASN A 432 15.70 -17.93 -5.45
C ASN A 432 14.51 -18.86 -5.70
N GLN A 433 14.74 -19.92 -6.48
CA GLN A 433 13.69 -20.89 -6.86
C GLN A 433 14.14 -22.31 -6.58
N ASN A 434 13.37 -23.03 -5.76
CA ASN A 434 13.56 -24.46 -5.54
C ASN A 434 12.75 -25.24 -6.57
N LEU A 435 13.43 -25.85 -7.53
CA LEU A 435 12.76 -26.58 -8.62
C LEU A 435 12.18 -27.90 -8.11
N SER A 436 10.94 -28.17 -8.46
CA SER A 436 10.35 -29.51 -8.31
C SER A 436 11.01 -30.50 -9.27
N LEU A 437 10.80 -31.81 -9.08
CA LEU A 437 11.26 -32.84 -10.02
C LEU A 437 10.74 -32.59 -11.46
N GLN A 438 9.48 -32.16 -11.58
CA GLN A 438 8.89 -31.79 -12.86
C GLN A 438 9.59 -30.56 -13.48
N GLY A 439 9.85 -29.53 -12.66
CA GLY A 439 10.56 -28.33 -13.09
C GLY A 439 12.00 -28.61 -13.51
N GLN A 440 12.70 -29.49 -12.79
CA GLN A 440 14.04 -29.96 -13.16
C GLN A 440 14.02 -30.65 -14.52
N ARG A 441 13.13 -31.63 -14.74
CA ARG A 441 12.98 -32.32 -16.04
C ARG A 441 12.68 -31.34 -17.17
N ARG A 442 11.76 -30.39 -16.97
CA ARG A 442 11.39 -29.38 -17.97
C ARG A 442 12.53 -28.43 -18.28
N ARG A 443 13.29 -28.00 -17.27
CA ARG A 443 14.46 -27.13 -17.44
C ARG A 443 15.56 -27.84 -18.22
N THR A 444 15.82 -29.11 -17.89
CA THR A 444 16.78 -29.94 -18.64
C THR A 444 16.33 -30.13 -20.08
N GLY A 445 15.07 -30.49 -20.33
CA GLY A 445 14.53 -30.64 -21.69
C GLY A 445 14.64 -29.35 -22.52
N ARG A 446 14.34 -28.19 -21.92
CA ARG A 446 14.53 -26.89 -22.58
C ARG A 446 16.01 -26.62 -22.88
N ARG A 447 16.92 -26.89 -21.94
CA ARG A 447 18.37 -26.71 -22.16
C ARG A 447 18.87 -27.57 -23.31
N VAL A 448 18.47 -28.84 -23.34
CA VAL A 448 18.81 -29.76 -24.44
C VAL A 448 18.28 -29.20 -25.76
N LEU A 449 17.00 -28.82 -25.83
CA LEU A 449 16.42 -28.22 -27.05
C LEU A 449 17.17 -26.96 -27.49
N TYR A 450 17.47 -26.04 -26.57
CA TYR A 450 18.23 -24.82 -26.89
C TYR A 450 19.63 -25.14 -27.43
N ILE A 451 20.35 -26.06 -26.78
CA ILE A 451 21.67 -26.50 -27.24
C ILE A 451 21.55 -27.16 -28.62
N SER A 452 20.54 -28.02 -28.84
CA SER A 452 20.30 -28.64 -30.14
C SER A 452 19.99 -27.62 -31.24
N VAL A 453 19.19 -26.60 -30.96
CA VAL A 453 18.90 -25.51 -31.92
C VAL A 453 20.15 -24.68 -32.22
N ILE A 454 20.95 -24.34 -31.21
CA ILE A 454 22.22 -23.62 -31.39
C ILE A 454 23.20 -24.46 -32.21
N MET A 455 23.34 -25.75 -31.89
CA MET A 455 24.21 -26.66 -32.64
C MET A 455 23.74 -26.85 -34.08
N ALA A 456 22.43 -26.92 -34.33
CA ALA A 456 21.87 -26.96 -35.67
C ALA A 456 22.19 -25.68 -36.46
N LEU A 457 21.98 -24.50 -35.86
CA LEU A 457 22.33 -23.21 -36.47
C LEU A 457 23.81 -23.11 -36.80
N ILE A 458 24.70 -23.49 -35.86
CA ILE A 458 26.14 -23.54 -36.09
C ILE A 458 26.46 -24.51 -37.24
N GLY A 459 25.85 -25.70 -37.24
CA GLY A 459 26.02 -26.69 -38.31
C GLY A 459 25.59 -26.16 -39.68
N THR A 460 24.44 -25.48 -39.77
CA THR A 460 23.97 -24.84 -41.01
C THR A 460 24.91 -23.74 -41.48
N ILE A 461 25.43 -22.90 -40.57
CA ILE A 461 26.41 -21.86 -40.90
C ILE A 461 27.70 -22.49 -41.40
N CYS A 462 28.25 -23.49 -40.70
CA CYS A 462 29.46 -24.20 -41.11
C CYS A 462 29.30 -24.89 -42.47
N TYR A 463 28.15 -25.53 -42.72
CA TYR A 463 27.83 -26.14 -44.01
C TYR A 463 27.73 -25.10 -45.13
N GLY A 464 27.08 -23.97 -44.87
CA GLY A 464 27.01 -22.86 -45.83
C GLY A 464 28.38 -22.29 -46.17
N VAL A 465 29.26 -22.12 -45.18
CA VAL A 465 30.66 -21.70 -45.39
C VAL A 465 31.44 -22.74 -46.20
N TRP A 466 31.24 -24.04 -45.91
CA TRP A 466 31.89 -25.12 -46.65
C TRP A 466 31.44 -25.14 -48.12
N VAL A 467 30.14 -25.15 -48.40
CA VAL A 467 29.59 -25.10 -49.77
C VAL A 467 30.04 -23.84 -50.52
N TRP A 468 30.08 -22.69 -49.85
CA TRP A 468 30.60 -21.46 -50.46
C TRP A 468 32.09 -21.57 -50.79
N SER A 469 32.89 -22.14 -49.88
CA SER A 469 34.31 -22.35 -50.12
C SER A 469 34.56 -23.33 -51.28
N ASP A 470 33.76 -24.38 -51.38
CA ASP A 470 33.86 -25.41 -52.42
C ASP A 470 33.45 -24.86 -53.80
N ARG A 471 32.34 -24.13 -53.88
CA ARG A 471 31.96 -23.40 -55.11
C ARG A 471 32.96 -22.32 -55.49
N SER A 472 33.55 -21.62 -54.52
CA SER A 472 34.59 -20.64 -54.82
C SER A 472 35.88 -21.30 -55.32
N LEU A 473 36.16 -22.54 -54.91
CA LEU A 473 37.24 -23.37 -55.44
C LEU A 473 36.94 -23.87 -56.85
N GLU A 474 35.70 -24.30 -57.15
CA GLU A 474 35.28 -24.67 -58.51
C GLU A 474 35.36 -23.49 -59.48
N ILE A 475 34.87 -22.30 -59.09
CA ILE A 475 34.96 -21.08 -59.91
C ILE A 475 36.43 -20.65 -60.12
N LEU A 476 37.31 -20.87 -59.14
CA LEU A 476 38.75 -20.61 -59.26
C LEU A 476 39.50 -21.65 -60.10
N VAL A 477 38.91 -22.82 -60.35
CA VAL A 477 39.49 -23.89 -61.18
C VAL A 477 38.99 -23.80 -62.63
N ASP A 478 37.77 -23.31 -62.87
CA ASP A 478 37.23 -23.08 -64.22
C ASP A 478 37.76 -21.80 -64.89
N GLU A 479 38.08 -20.75 -64.11
CA GLU A 479 38.79 -19.58 -64.64
C GLU A 479 40.30 -19.67 -64.41
N GLY A 480 40.93 -20.51 -65.23
CA GLY A 480 42.35 -20.44 -65.48
C GLY A 480 42.73 -19.05 -66.01
N LEU A 481 43.56 -18.34 -65.21
CA LEU A 481 44.28 -17.09 -65.47
C LEU A 481 43.61 -15.78 -65.01
N TRP A 482 43.60 -15.48 -63.70
CA TRP A 482 44.10 -14.14 -63.26
C TRP A 482 44.48 -13.92 -61.78
N LEU A 483 44.12 -14.74 -60.78
CA LEU A 483 44.15 -14.26 -59.37
C LEU A 483 45.09 -15.01 -58.39
N ARG A 484 46.32 -15.34 -58.81
CA ARG A 484 47.34 -15.91 -57.90
C ARG A 484 47.89 -14.94 -56.82
N ARG A 485 47.60 -13.63 -56.86
CA ARG A 485 48.14 -12.65 -55.89
C ARG A 485 47.19 -12.23 -54.76
N THR A 486 45.88 -12.47 -54.88
CA THR A 486 44.90 -11.96 -53.89
C THR A 486 44.54 -13.00 -52.83
N VAL A 487 44.57 -14.30 -53.17
CA VAL A 487 44.16 -15.41 -52.28
C VAL A 487 45.12 -15.62 -51.09
N VAL A 488 46.39 -15.23 -51.22
CA VAL A 488 47.36 -15.34 -50.11
C VAL A 488 47.10 -14.28 -49.02
N LYS A 489 46.51 -13.13 -49.35
CA LYS A 489 46.21 -12.07 -48.36
C LYS A 489 44.97 -12.36 -47.53
N THR A 490 43.92 -12.96 -48.12
CA THR A 490 42.68 -13.28 -47.41
C THR A 490 42.82 -14.49 -46.49
N ARG A 491 43.60 -15.50 -46.88
CA ARG A 491 43.86 -16.68 -46.03
C ARG A 491 44.57 -16.32 -44.71
N ASN A 492 45.50 -15.37 -44.74
CA ASN A 492 46.17 -14.89 -43.52
C ASN A 492 45.24 -14.07 -42.60
N ALA A 493 44.26 -13.34 -43.15
CA ALA A 493 43.28 -12.61 -42.36
C ALA A 493 42.28 -13.53 -41.64
N THR A 494 41.84 -14.61 -42.31
CA THR A 494 40.93 -15.60 -41.72
C THR A 494 41.63 -16.43 -40.64
N VAL A 495 42.90 -16.79 -40.83
CA VAL A 495 43.70 -17.48 -39.80
C VAL A 495 43.94 -16.58 -38.58
N MET A 496 44.19 -15.27 -38.76
CA MET A 496 44.27 -14.32 -37.65
C MET A 496 42.94 -14.15 -36.90
N MET A 497 41.80 -14.11 -37.62
CA MET A 497 40.49 -14.01 -36.98
C MET A 497 40.15 -15.26 -36.15
N ILE A 498 40.48 -16.44 -36.66
CA ILE A 498 40.28 -17.71 -35.95
C ILE A 498 41.19 -17.80 -34.71
N GLN A 499 42.43 -17.31 -34.78
CA GLN A 499 43.32 -17.24 -33.61
C GLN A 499 42.82 -16.22 -32.56
N LYS A 500 42.30 -15.06 -32.97
CA LYS A 500 41.69 -14.07 -32.06
C LYS A 500 40.41 -14.58 -31.40
N ALA A 501 39.56 -15.30 -32.13
CA ALA A 501 38.36 -15.92 -31.58
C ALA A 501 38.70 -17.00 -30.54
N ARG A 502 39.80 -17.74 -30.75
CA ARG A 502 40.28 -18.76 -29.80
C ARG A 502 40.84 -18.18 -28.50
N GLN A 503 41.41 -16.97 -28.54
CA GLN A 503 41.85 -16.22 -27.35
C GLN A 503 40.71 -15.57 -26.55
N LEU A 504 39.53 -15.39 -27.15
CA LEU A 504 38.34 -14.84 -26.47
C LEU A 504 37.44 -15.92 -25.85
N LEU A 505 37.73 -17.20 -26.13
CA LEU A 505 36.97 -18.38 -25.71
C LEU A 505 37.69 -19.22 -24.63
N LEU A 506 38.95 -18.91 -24.34
CA LEU A 506 39.69 -19.32 -23.15
C LEU A 506 39.69 -18.17 -22.15
#